data_AF-A0A7Z9FMK9-F1
#
_entry.id   AF-A0A7Z9FMK9-F1
#
_cell.length_a   1.000
_cell.length_b   1.000
_cell.length_c   1.000
_cell.angle_alpha   90.00
_cell.angle_beta   90.00
_cell.angle_gamma   90.00
#
_symmetry.space_group_name_H-M   'P 1'
#
loop_
_entity.id
_entity.type
_entity.pdbx_description
1 polymer ?
#
loop_
_entity_poly.entity_id
_entity_poly.type
_entity_poly.pdbx_seq_one_letter_code
_entity_poly.pdbx_strand_id
1 'polypeptide(L)'
;MQVSKDRIRNRNQEFKIARHHQLEENSFSLLRQIFAAAYPYGNSESVVDFSSPKTQIQAVNSGRLSFVFLAKQGGNQVFLKIVKPGFVRDNIAFSVLCTEECRLHSSIPTFQTFRGENGKLHQIVPEYHEGVSGDLRMFSEQTMTLTEAARDGINEIPEALNEIPGGRQGQLALMEKLGGYIVKVSRISSVVTENLPKDIETTDPTGFASGRQIASDNFGISENLTHLHNPEDRKKMRDHILSLLPNLGESPEAESFREGLQRGDLEVILDRFNQLEKNIHESLVSDPAPNVPIHNEVKPANVGAVYDGASNRWEITQSFDFDNMGFGTPENGDQTPLEKDLGRTLSFFAFDPVSGEFYPDNAKATIKGYLERLAEKMSEAEIHRLQDYIQLGIVTSYLWRSSYLAEELLGHPTEIQLARPDPGVHVRQIRSLDDWLKTNPFAEIVEDLQNTPQMKRHRDIERKAELFRNSAYYCSKRAEGTLPEYDSELDAAHDQINCTE
;
A
#
# COMPACT_ATOMS: atom_id res chain seq x y z
N MET A 1 50.70 0.85 8.79
CA MET A 1 49.99 0.66 7.51
C MET A 1 48.84 1.65 7.48
N GLN A 2 48.96 2.69 6.65
CA GLN A 2 48.01 3.79 6.55
C GLN A 2 46.74 3.32 5.82
N VAL A 3 45.60 3.45 6.49
CA VAL A 3 44.28 3.23 5.92
C VAL A 3 43.95 4.44 5.04
N SER A 4 43.74 4.20 3.74
CA SER A 4 43.37 5.22 2.75
C SER A 4 42.06 5.90 3.16
N LYS A 5 42.08 7.24 3.14
CA LYS A 5 40.99 8.15 3.53
C LYS A 5 40.05 8.51 2.36
N ASP A 6 40.02 7.74 1.27
CA ASP A 6 39.34 8.15 0.03
C ASP A 6 37.92 7.57 -0.19
N ARG A 7 37.23 7.07 0.86
CA ARG A 7 35.83 6.59 0.75
C ARG A 7 34.77 7.53 1.36
N ILE A 8 35.02 8.84 1.35
CA ILE A 8 34.02 9.85 1.75
C ILE A 8 33.83 10.88 0.62
N ARG A 9 33.16 10.48 -0.47
CA ARG A 9 32.55 11.34 -1.52
C ARG A 9 31.47 10.46 -2.16
N ASN A 10 30.17 10.74 -2.22
CA ASN A 10 29.37 11.94 -2.11
C ASN A 10 28.07 11.60 -1.34
N ARG A 11 27.78 12.30 -0.24
CA ARG A 11 26.50 12.20 0.50
C ARG A 11 25.48 13.32 0.15
N ASN A 12 25.71 14.03 -0.94
CA ASN A 12 24.81 15.08 -1.44
C ASN A 12 24.35 14.76 -2.87
N GLN A 13 23.87 13.53 -3.13
CA GLN A 13 22.92 13.38 -4.22
C GLN A 13 21.59 13.89 -3.68
N GLU A 14 21.31 15.17 -3.95
CA GLU A 14 19.93 15.64 -4.02
C GLU A 14 19.15 14.58 -4.80
N PHE A 15 18.14 13.98 -4.16
CA PHE A 15 17.16 13.16 -4.84
C PHE A 15 16.49 14.05 -5.89
N LYS A 16 17.07 14.10 -7.09
CA LYS A 16 16.49 14.82 -8.21
C LYS A 16 15.20 14.09 -8.55
N ILE A 17 14.11 14.73 -8.13
CA ILE A 17 12.72 14.47 -8.47
C ILE A 17 12.64 13.88 -9.88
N ALA A 18 11.86 12.82 -10.06
CA ALA A 18 11.50 12.28 -11.37
C ALA A 18 10.97 13.42 -12.25
N ARG A 19 11.77 13.88 -13.21
CA ARG A 19 11.36 14.91 -14.17
C ARG A 19 10.86 14.21 -15.41
N HIS A 20 9.55 14.17 -15.57
CA HIS A 20 8.98 13.87 -16.87
C HIS A 20 9.25 15.11 -17.75
N HIS A 21 10.34 15.12 -18.52
CA HIS A 21 10.68 16.26 -19.38
C HIS A 21 9.53 16.63 -20.35
N GLN A 22 8.68 15.66 -20.71
CA GLN A 22 7.46 15.89 -21.49
C GLN A 22 6.30 16.57 -20.70
N LEU A 23 6.26 16.49 -19.36
CA LEU A 23 5.23 17.16 -18.55
C LEU A 23 5.60 18.62 -18.21
N GLU A 24 6.89 18.88 -17.99
CA GLU A 24 7.37 20.20 -17.53
C GLU A 24 7.33 21.28 -18.63
N GLU A 25 7.53 20.92 -19.90
CA GLU A 25 7.71 21.92 -20.97
C GLU A 25 6.40 22.44 -21.59
N ASN A 26 5.28 21.70 -21.55
CA ASN A 26 4.01 22.14 -22.16
C ASN A 26 2.71 21.68 -21.44
N SER A 27 2.77 20.80 -20.43
CA SER A 27 1.58 20.07 -19.96
C SER A 27 0.89 20.65 -18.72
N PHE A 28 1.53 21.52 -17.93
CA PHE A 28 0.88 22.12 -16.75
C PHE A 28 -0.29 23.04 -17.09
N SER A 29 -0.21 23.75 -18.23
CA SER A 29 -1.34 24.56 -18.73
C SER A 29 -2.56 23.69 -19.07
N LEU A 30 -2.29 22.56 -19.72
CA LEU A 30 -3.28 21.58 -20.13
C LEU A 30 -3.91 20.89 -18.91
N LEU A 31 -3.07 20.42 -17.97
CA LEU A 31 -3.51 19.83 -16.70
C LEU A 31 -4.38 20.81 -15.90
N ARG A 32 -4.03 22.10 -15.83
CA ARG A 32 -4.89 23.12 -15.21
C ARG A 32 -6.28 23.19 -15.82
N GLN A 33 -6.39 23.06 -17.13
CA GLN A 33 -7.68 23.11 -17.83
C GLN A 33 -8.52 21.86 -17.52
N ILE A 34 -7.91 20.66 -17.54
CA ILE A 34 -8.58 19.43 -17.10
C ILE A 34 -9.07 19.59 -15.66
N PHE A 35 -8.24 20.12 -14.76
CA PHE A 35 -8.58 20.21 -13.33
C PHE A 35 -9.64 21.27 -13.08
N ALA A 36 -9.58 22.40 -13.79
CA ALA A 36 -10.60 23.43 -13.69
C ALA A 36 -11.96 22.97 -14.25
N ALA A 37 -11.96 22.12 -15.29
CA ALA A 37 -13.18 21.53 -15.82
C ALA A 37 -13.74 20.45 -14.89
N ALA A 38 -12.89 19.55 -14.39
CA ALA A 38 -13.30 18.47 -13.50
C ALA A 38 -13.71 18.97 -12.10
N TYR A 39 -13.04 20.01 -11.59
CA TYR A 39 -13.27 20.60 -10.26
C TYR A 39 -13.43 22.13 -10.35
N PRO A 40 -14.56 22.62 -10.94
CA PRO A 40 -14.81 24.04 -11.13
C PRO A 40 -14.98 24.76 -9.80
N TYR A 41 -14.22 25.84 -9.61
CA TYR A 41 -14.26 26.63 -8.37
C TYR A 41 -15.66 27.19 -8.10
N GLY A 42 -16.12 27.11 -6.85
CA GLY A 42 -17.45 27.55 -6.43
C GLY A 42 -18.59 26.56 -6.69
N ASN A 43 -18.41 25.59 -7.59
CA ASN A 43 -19.39 24.54 -7.88
C ASN A 43 -19.01 23.17 -7.28
N SER A 44 -17.73 22.86 -7.17
CA SER A 44 -17.20 21.52 -6.87
C SER A 44 -16.81 21.27 -5.41
N GLU A 45 -17.31 22.04 -4.45
CA GLU A 45 -16.77 22.10 -3.07
C GLU A 45 -15.24 22.41 -3.00
N SER A 46 -14.56 22.55 -4.14
CA SER A 46 -13.13 22.76 -4.25
C SER A 46 -12.74 24.08 -3.60
N VAL A 47 -11.70 23.99 -2.78
CA VAL A 47 -11.10 25.13 -2.08
C VAL A 47 -9.98 25.81 -2.88
N VAL A 48 -9.67 25.31 -4.08
CA VAL A 48 -8.62 25.82 -4.98
C VAL A 48 -9.21 26.12 -6.36
N ASP A 49 -8.92 27.30 -6.89
CA ASP A 49 -9.26 27.68 -8.26
C ASP A 49 -8.11 27.32 -9.23
N PHE A 50 -8.27 26.21 -9.94
CA PHE A 50 -7.26 25.73 -10.91
C PHE A 50 -7.11 26.63 -12.15
N SER A 51 -8.11 27.45 -12.48
CA SER A 51 -8.05 28.39 -13.60
C SER A 51 -7.18 29.61 -13.27
N SER A 52 -6.99 29.90 -11.97
CA SER A 52 -6.21 31.04 -11.52
C SER A 52 -4.70 30.84 -11.73
N PRO A 53 -4.00 31.81 -12.34
CA PRO A 53 -2.55 31.75 -12.47
C PRO A 53 -1.83 31.82 -11.11
N LYS A 54 -2.53 32.20 -10.03
CA LYS A 54 -1.97 32.22 -8.66
C LYS A 54 -1.89 30.84 -8.01
N THR A 55 -2.64 29.87 -8.53
CA THR A 55 -2.56 28.49 -8.03
C THR A 55 -1.23 27.90 -8.44
N GLN A 56 -0.43 27.45 -7.50
CA GLN A 56 0.82 26.75 -7.76
C GLN A 56 0.53 25.26 -7.89
N ILE A 57 1.10 24.59 -8.88
CA ILE A 57 0.97 23.14 -9.07
C ILE A 57 2.37 22.55 -9.14
N GLN A 58 2.60 21.50 -8.37
CA GLN A 58 3.85 20.77 -8.33
C GLN A 58 3.58 19.28 -8.50
N ALA A 59 4.31 18.61 -9.37
CA ALA A 59 4.28 17.15 -9.45
C ALA A 59 4.94 16.53 -8.22
N VAL A 60 4.31 15.50 -7.66
CA VAL A 60 4.81 14.73 -6.51
C VAL A 60 5.15 13.31 -6.98
N ASN A 61 6.21 12.73 -6.43
CA ASN A 61 6.54 11.35 -6.74
C ASN A 61 5.52 10.40 -6.07
N SER A 62 4.69 9.76 -6.88
CA SER A 62 3.64 8.82 -6.44
C SER A 62 3.86 7.39 -6.96
N GLY A 63 5.05 7.09 -7.48
CA GLY A 63 5.38 5.75 -7.99
C GLY A 63 4.73 5.40 -9.34
N ARG A 64 4.54 4.09 -9.58
CA ARG A 64 4.14 3.55 -10.89
C ARG A 64 2.66 3.71 -11.22
N LEU A 65 1.77 3.73 -10.24
CA LEU A 65 0.33 3.53 -10.46
C LEU A 65 -0.46 4.80 -10.72
N SER A 66 0.05 5.97 -10.32
CA SER A 66 -0.66 7.25 -10.49
C SER A 66 0.28 8.41 -10.75
N PHE A 67 -0.25 9.48 -11.32
CA PHE A 67 0.32 10.82 -11.32
C PHE A 67 -0.31 11.62 -10.18
N VAL A 68 0.49 12.15 -9.26
CA VAL A 68 0.02 13.00 -8.17
C VAL A 68 0.58 14.42 -8.31
N PHE A 69 -0.28 15.40 -8.10
CA PHE A 69 0.03 16.81 -8.13
C PHE A 69 -0.43 17.48 -6.84
N LEU A 70 0.44 18.29 -6.24
CA LEU A 70 0.09 19.16 -5.12
C LEU A 70 -0.26 20.54 -5.68
N ALA A 71 -1.50 20.98 -5.46
CA ALA A 71 -1.95 22.31 -5.81
C ALA A 71 -2.10 23.19 -4.57
N LYS A 72 -1.56 24.42 -4.61
CA LYS A 72 -1.59 25.39 -3.51
C LYS A 72 -2.13 26.73 -3.97
N GLN A 73 -3.07 27.30 -3.22
CA GLN A 73 -3.59 28.65 -3.46
C GLN A 73 -3.95 29.32 -2.14
N GLY A 74 -3.26 30.41 -1.80
CA GLY A 74 -3.42 31.06 -0.50
C GLY A 74 -3.03 30.11 0.65
N GLY A 75 -3.92 29.91 1.61
CA GLY A 75 -3.75 28.96 2.72
C GLY A 75 -4.29 27.55 2.45
N ASN A 76 -4.83 27.30 1.25
CA ASN A 76 -5.43 26.02 0.89
C ASN A 76 -4.45 25.18 0.08
N GLN A 77 -4.53 23.86 0.26
CA GLN A 77 -3.77 22.91 -0.53
C GLN A 77 -4.50 21.57 -0.67
N VAL A 78 -4.32 20.96 -1.84
CA VAL A 78 -5.02 19.75 -2.27
C VAL A 78 -4.09 18.87 -3.08
N PHE A 79 -4.23 17.55 -2.93
CA PHE A 79 -3.67 16.57 -3.83
C PHE A 79 -4.66 16.27 -4.94
N LEU A 80 -4.18 16.29 -6.16
CA LEU A 80 -4.88 15.74 -7.29
C LEU A 80 -4.16 14.50 -7.79
N LYS A 81 -4.91 13.42 -7.94
CA LYS A 81 -4.40 12.13 -8.42
C LYS A 81 -5.09 11.76 -9.73
N ILE A 82 -4.32 11.27 -10.69
CA ILE A 82 -4.80 10.65 -11.94
C ILE A 82 -4.18 9.26 -12.03
N VAL A 83 -4.98 8.22 -12.18
CA VAL A 83 -4.48 6.83 -12.28
C VAL A 83 -3.91 6.59 -13.67
N LYS A 84 -2.72 5.98 -13.77
CA LYS A 84 -2.05 5.79 -15.08
C LYS A 84 -2.82 4.82 -15.98
N PRO A 85 -2.75 4.98 -17.32
CA PRO A 85 -3.43 4.07 -18.23
C PRO A 85 -2.88 2.65 -18.11
N GLY A 86 -3.75 1.65 -18.25
CA GLY A 86 -3.41 0.24 -18.04
C GLY A 86 -3.37 -0.22 -16.57
N PHE A 87 -3.48 0.71 -15.61
CA PHE A 87 -3.59 0.41 -14.18
C PHE A 87 -4.98 0.73 -13.60
N VAL A 88 -5.99 0.90 -14.45
CA VAL A 88 -7.37 1.12 -14.01
C VAL A 88 -7.81 -0.11 -13.22
N ARG A 89 -7.90 0.05 -11.90
CA ARG A 89 -8.60 -0.91 -11.05
C ARG A 89 -10.03 -0.42 -10.93
N ASP A 90 -10.99 -1.30 -11.18
CA ASP A 90 -12.44 -1.00 -11.09
C ASP A 90 -12.90 -0.63 -9.66
N ASN A 91 -11.98 -0.66 -8.69
CA ASN A 91 -12.20 -0.40 -7.27
C ASN A 91 -12.04 1.08 -6.85
N ILE A 92 -11.62 2.02 -7.71
CA ILE A 92 -11.31 3.39 -7.26
C ILE A 92 -12.54 4.08 -6.66
N ALA A 93 -13.73 3.86 -7.22
CA ALA A 93 -14.97 4.38 -6.65
C ALA A 93 -15.21 3.81 -5.24
N PHE A 94 -14.91 2.52 -5.04
CA PHE A 94 -14.98 1.87 -3.73
C PHE A 94 -13.96 2.46 -2.74
N SER A 95 -12.70 2.62 -3.15
CA SER A 95 -11.64 3.25 -2.36
C SER A 95 -12.03 4.62 -1.83
N VAL A 96 -12.59 5.47 -2.70
CA VAL A 96 -13.02 6.83 -2.34
C VAL A 96 -14.17 6.82 -1.33
N LEU A 97 -15.11 5.87 -1.46
CA LEU A 97 -16.19 5.71 -0.47
C LEU A 97 -15.65 5.28 0.89
N CYS A 98 -14.70 4.34 0.93
CA CYS A 98 -14.06 3.89 2.17
C CYS A 98 -13.27 5.03 2.83
N THR A 99 -12.56 5.85 2.05
CA THR A 99 -11.87 7.04 2.58
C THR A 99 -12.86 8.02 3.24
N GLU A 100 -14.00 8.29 2.59
CA GLU A 100 -15.02 9.20 3.17
C GLU A 100 -15.71 8.61 4.41
N GLU A 101 -15.97 7.31 4.45
CA GLU A 101 -16.51 6.67 5.66
C GLU A 101 -15.52 6.77 6.83
N CYS A 102 -14.23 6.52 6.58
CA CYS A 102 -13.17 6.73 7.58
C CYS A 102 -13.17 8.18 8.08
N ARG A 103 -13.28 9.17 7.17
CA ARG A 103 -13.26 10.59 7.52
C ARG A 103 -14.43 11.01 8.39
N LEU A 104 -15.62 10.49 8.10
CA LEU A 104 -16.85 10.90 8.76
C LEU A 104 -17.10 10.20 10.09
N HIS A 105 -16.57 8.98 10.26
CA HIS A 105 -17.04 8.07 11.31
C HIS A 105 -15.93 7.42 12.14
N SER A 106 -14.68 7.82 11.95
CA SER A 106 -13.56 7.28 12.73
C SER A 106 -12.66 8.39 13.27
N SER A 107 -11.79 8.01 14.20
CA SER A 107 -10.68 8.87 14.63
C SER A 107 -9.50 8.81 13.66
N ILE A 108 -9.59 8.03 12.57
CA ILE A 108 -8.53 7.98 11.55
C ILE A 108 -8.53 9.32 10.81
N PRO A 109 -7.42 10.07 10.88
CA PRO A 109 -7.31 11.31 10.15
C PRO A 109 -7.13 11.02 8.66
N THR A 110 -8.25 11.04 7.94
CA THR A 110 -8.31 10.97 6.48
C THR A 110 -8.74 12.32 5.94
N PHE A 111 -8.44 12.57 4.66
CA PHE A 111 -8.62 13.87 4.03
C PHE A 111 -9.94 13.90 3.28
N GLN A 112 -10.58 15.08 3.24
CA GLN A 112 -11.80 15.26 2.47
C GLN A 112 -11.51 15.03 0.98
N THR A 113 -12.31 14.17 0.36
CA THR A 113 -12.40 14.08 -1.09
C THR A 113 -13.45 15.07 -1.59
N PHE A 114 -13.07 15.90 -2.57
CA PHE A 114 -13.94 16.93 -3.14
C PHE A 114 -14.79 16.35 -4.27
N ARG A 115 -16.03 16.85 -4.41
CA ARG A 115 -16.93 16.45 -5.50
C ARG A 115 -16.62 17.24 -6.76
N GLY A 116 -16.40 16.58 -7.90
CA GLY A 116 -16.20 17.30 -9.15
C GLY A 116 -17.49 17.84 -9.76
N GLU A 117 -17.40 18.32 -11.00
CA GLU A 117 -18.48 19.02 -11.72
C GLU A 117 -19.80 18.23 -11.76
N ASN A 118 -19.73 16.90 -11.89
CA ASN A 118 -20.90 16.02 -11.93
C ASN A 118 -21.46 15.66 -10.54
N GLY A 119 -20.93 16.25 -9.46
CA GLY A 119 -21.32 15.96 -8.08
C GLY A 119 -20.76 14.65 -7.50
N LYS A 120 -19.94 13.90 -8.23
CA LYS A 120 -19.28 12.66 -7.77
C LYS A 120 -17.90 12.94 -7.17
N LEU A 121 -17.46 12.05 -6.29
CA LEU A 121 -16.15 12.14 -5.62
C LEU A 121 -14.96 11.72 -6.51
N HIS A 122 -15.23 11.13 -7.67
CA HIS A 122 -14.23 10.83 -8.70
C HIS A 122 -14.73 11.35 -10.06
N GLN A 123 -13.80 11.78 -10.90
CA GLN A 123 -14.07 12.25 -12.25
C GLN A 123 -13.34 11.35 -13.25
N ILE A 124 -13.82 11.33 -14.49
CA ILE A 124 -13.13 10.66 -15.60
C ILE A 124 -12.56 11.76 -16.48
N VAL A 125 -11.28 11.63 -16.86
CA VAL A 125 -10.66 12.55 -17.82
C VAL A 125 -11.37 12.35 -19.16
N PRO A 126 -12.01 13.39 -19.73
CA PRO A 126 -12.74 13.22 -20.98
C PRO A 126 -11.77 13.01 -22.15
N GLU A 127 -12.24 12.28 -23.16
CA GLU A 127 -11.48 12.00 -24.38
C GLU A 127 -11.17 13.27 -25.18
N TYR A 128 -12.07 14.26 -25.11
CA TYR A 128 -11.92 15.56 -25.76
C TYR A 128 -12.36 16.69 -24.82
N HIS A 129 -11.61 17.79 -24.81
CA HIS A 129 -12.03 19.05 -24.20
C HIS A 129 -12.08 20.16 -25.25
N GLU A 130 -13.27 20.75 -25.45
CA GLU A 130 -13.43 21.91 -26.33
C GLU A 130 -12.59 23.11 -25.83
N GLY A 131 -11.83 23.75 -26.73
CA GLY A 131 -11.02 24.93 -26.41
C GLY A 131 -9.64 24.65 -25.83
N VAL A 132 -9.25 23.38 -25.70
CA VAL A 132 -7.96 22.94 -25.15
C VAL A 132 -7.04 22.49 -26.28
N SER A 133 -5.92 23.19 -26.49
CA SER A 133 -4.89 22.78 -27.46
C SER A 133 -3.86 21.87 -26.79
N GLY A 134 -3.96 20.54 -26.99
CA GLY A 134 -2.99 19.57 -26.47
C GLY A 134 -3.44 18.12 -26.66
N ASP A 135 -2.50 17.19 -26.72
CA ASP A 135 -2.80 15.74 -26.83
C ASP A 135 -3.07 15.15 -25.45
N LEU A 136 -4.34 14.88 -25.15
CA LEU A 136 -4.78 14.26 -23.89
C LEU A 136 -4.85 12.73 -23.95
N ARG A 137 -4.44 12.10 -25.06
CA ARG A 137 -4.50 10.63 -25.21
C ARG A 137 -3.81 9.88 -24.07
N MET A 138 -2.79 10.50 -23.45
CA MET A 138 -2.10 9.92 -22.29
C MET A 138 -2.96 9.86 -21.02
N PHE A 139 -3.98 10.72 -20.85
CA PHE A 139 -4.83 10.78 -19.64
C PHE A 139 -6.28 10.39 -19.89
N SER A 140 -6.72 10.35 -21.15
CA SER A 140 -8.08 10.04 -21.55
C SER A 140 -8.63 8.78 -20.85
N GLU A 141 -9.89 8.86 -20.42
CA GLU A 141 -10.64 7.78 -19.75
C GLU A 141 -10.09 7.38 -18.37
N GLN A 142 -9.05 8.02 -17.87
CA GLN A 142 -8.52 7.74 -16.53
C GLN A 142 -9.36 8.37 -15.44
N THR A 143 -9.40 7.70 -14.30
CA THR A 143 -10.04 8.21 -13.10
C THR A 143 -9.14 9.24 -12.42
N MET A 144 -9.73 10.35 -12.01
CA MET A 144 -9.09 11.41 -11.23
C MET A 144 -9.85 11.70 -9.94
N THR A 145 -9.11 11.98 -8.87
CA THR A 145 -9.64 12.38 -7.56
C THR A 145 -8.97 13.66 -7.08
N LEU A 146 -9.71 14.46 -6.32
CA LEU A 146 -9.21 15.65 -5.64
C LEU A 146 -9.42 15.48 -4.14
N THR A 147 -8.34 15.55 -3.38
CA THR A 147 -8.35 15.30 -1.94
C THR A 147 -7.60 16.42 -1.23
N GLU A 148 -8.02 16.78 -0.02
CA GLU A 148 -7.31 17.75 0.80
C GLU A 148 -5.86 17.28 1.06
N ALA A 149 -4.93 18.22 1.25
CA ALA A 149 -3.54 17.95 1.63
C ALA A 149 -3.22 18.57 3.00
N ALA A 150 -2.35 17.93 3.80
CA ALA A 150 -1.95 18.42 5.13
C ALA A 150 -1.03 19.67 5.09
N ARG A 151 -1.46 20.79 5.69
CA ARG A 151 -0.93 22.18 5.47
C ARG A 151 0.59 22.36 5.53
N ASP A 152 1.33 21.49 6.21
CA ASP A 152 2.79 21.56 6.39
C ASP A 152 3.56 20.42 5.72
N GLY A 153 2.92 19.70 4.80
CA GLY A 153 3.43 18.42 4.32
C GLY A 153 3.27 17.34 5.40
N ILE A 154 3.54 16.11 4.99
CA ILE A 154 3.35 14.93 5.82
C ILE A 154 4.70 14.67 6.48
N ASN A 155 4.72 14.42 7.79
CA ASN A 155 5.85 13.69 8.35
C ASN A 155 5.73 12.26 7.82
N GLU A 156 6.34 12.02 6.65
CA GLU A 156 6.43 10.69 6.07
C GLU A 156 7.16 9.79 7.06
N ILE A 157 6.65 8.58 7.26
CA ILE A 157 7.40 7.56 7.99
C ILE A 157 8.63 7.24 7.12
N PRO A 158 9.87 7.39 7.63
CA PRO A 158 11.05 7.08 6.86
C PRO A 158 11.01 5.63 6.36
N GLU A 159 11.34 5.41 5.09
CA GLU A 159 11.48 4.05 4.55
C GLU A 159 12.60 3.29 5.27
N ALA A 160 13.67 4.00 5.65
CA ALA A 160 14.76 3.47 6.44
C ALA A 160 14.36 3.42 7.91
N LEU A 161 14.10 2.21 8.41
CA LEU A 161 13.54 1.99 9.75
C LEU A 161 14.44 2.47 10.90
N ASN A 162 15.74 2.63 10.65
CA ASN A 162 16.71 3.18 11.60
C ASN A 162 16.66 4.72 11.72
N GLU A 163 15.93 5.39 10.84
CA GLU A 163 15.72 6.85 10.85
C GLU A 163 14.46 7.25 11.62
N ILE A 164 13.72 6.28 12.17
CA ILE A 164 12.49 6.52 12.94
C ILE A 164 12.82 7.24 14.27
N PRO A 165 12.21 8.41 14.56
CA PRO A 165 12.32 9.10 15.84
C PRO A 165 12.01 8.24 17.07
N GLY A 166 12.63 8.58 18.21
CA GLY A 166 12.47 7.85 19.48
C GLY A 166 13.33 6.59 19.62
N GLY A 167 14.23 6.34 18.65
CA GLY A 167 15.12 5.18 18.66
C GLY A 167 14.36 3.86 18.58
N ARG A 168 14.93 2.79 19.15
CA ARG A 168 14.29 1.46 19.09
C ARG A 168 12.90 1.43 19.72
N GLN A 169 12.71 2.13 20.83
CA GLN A 169 11.42 2.19 21.52
C GLN A 169 10.38 2.96 20.70
N GLY A 170 10.75 4.12 20.15
CA GLY A 170 9.87 4.87 19.25
C GLY A 170 9.49 4.06 18.00
N GLN A 171 10.45 3.34 17.42
CA GLN A 171 10.18 2.44 16.30
C GLN A 171 9.14 1.37 16.62
N LEU A 172 9.30 0.64 17.73
CA LEU A 172 8.35 -0.40 18.13
C LEU A 172 6.96 0.17 18.44
N ALA A 173 6.90 1.34 19.08
CA ALA A 173 5.64 2.04 19.32
C ALA A 173 4.91 2.41 18.02
N LEU A 174 5.64 2.83 16.97
CA LEU A 174 5.05 3.07 15.65
C LEU A 174 4.51 1.77 15.04
N MET A 175 5.27 0.68 15.13
CA MET A 175 4.85 -0.63 14.62
C MET A 175 3.55 -1.11 15.27
N GLU A 176 3.42 -0.98 16.59
CA GLU A 176 2.18 -1.29 17.31
C GLU A 176 1.00 -0.44 16.80
N LYS A 177 1.19 0.88 16.65
CA LYS A 177 0.13 1.76 16.12
C LYS A 177 -0.29 1.38 14.70
N LEU A 178 0.65 1.00 13.83
CA LEU A 178 0.35 0.53 12.48
C LEU A 178 -0.43 -0.79 12.46
N GLY A 179 -0.14 -1.71 13.39
CA GLY A 179 -0.90 -2.95 13.54
C GLY A 179 -2.37 -2.69 13.85
N GLY A 180 -2.63 -1.82 14.84
CA GLY A 180 -4.00 -1.46 15.23
C GLY A 180 -4.73 -0.66 14.15
N TYR A 181 -4.01 0.17 13.41
CA TYR A 181 -4.52 0.96 12.29
C TYR A 181 -5.23 0.11 11.23
N ILE A 182 -4.64 -1.04 10.86
CA ILE A 182 -5.19 -1.97 9.85
C ILE A 182 -6.62 -2.40 10.20
N VAL A 183 -6.82 -2.83 11.46
CA VAL A 183 -8.13 -3.30 11.93
C VAL A 183 -9.14 -2.16 11.95
N LYS A 184 -8.73 -0.95 12.36
CA LYS A 184 -9.61 0.21 12.38
C LYS A 184 -10.11 0.58 10.99
N VAL A 185 -9.22 0.65 10.00
CA VAL A 185 -9.58 0.98 8.60
C VAL A 185 -10.57 -0.03 8.05
N SER A 186 -10.25 -1.33 8.15
CA SER A 186 -11.13 -2.40 7.64
C SER A 186 -12.50 -2.34 8.33
N ARG A 187 -12.51 -2.19 9.65
CA ARG A 187 -13.72 -2.11 10.45
C ARG A 187 -14.62 -1.01 9.92
N ILE A 188 -14.16 0.23 9.87
CA ILE A 188 -14.99 1.37 9.46
C ILE A 188 -15.42 1.23 7.99
N SER A 189 -14.51 0.81 7.12
CA SER A 189 -14.79 0.62 5.69
C SER A 189 -15.81 -0.49 5.40
N SER A 190 -16.01 -1.44 6.32
CA SER A 190 -16.99 -2.53 6.14
C SER A 190 -18.42 -2.03 5.90
N VAL A 191 -18.74 -0.82 6.36
CA VAL A 191 -20.05 -0.20 6.11
C VAL A 191 -20.26 0.10 4.62
N VAL A 192 -19.19 0.39 3.86
CA VAL A 192 -19.29 0.55 2.41
C VAL A 192 -19.73 -0.76 1.78
N THR A 193 -19.05 -1.86 2.09
CA THR A 193 -19.37 -3.20 1.55
C THR A 193 -20.76 -3.69 1.91
N GLU A 194 -21.26 -3.40 3.12
CA GLU A 194 -22.63 -3.74 3.54
C GLU A 194 -23.71 -3.10 2.64
N ASN A 195 -23.38 -1.95 2.04
CA ASN A 195 -24.30 -1.18 1.18
C ASN A 195 -24.06 -1.40 -0.32
N LEU A 196 -23.03 -2.15 -0.72
CA LEU A 196 -22.81 -2.49 -2.12
C LEU A 196 -23.83 -3.55 -2.57
N PRO A 197 -24.28 -3.51 -3.84
CA PRO A 197 -24.89 -4.65 -4.48
C PRO A 197 -24.03 -5.91 -4.28
N LYS A 198 -24.69 -7.04 -4.00
CA LYS A 198 -24.02 -8.31 -3.65
C LYS A 198 -23.15 -8.88 -4.78
N ASP A 199 -23.32 -8.35 -5.99
CA ASP A 199 -22.66 -8.72 -7.23
C ASP A 199 -21.51 -7.77 -7.62
N ILE A 200 -21.17 -6.77 -6.79
CA ILE A 200 -19.96 -5.98 -7.00
C ILE A 200 -18.75 -6.77 -6.54
N GLU A 201 -17.87 -7.08 -7.47
CA GLU A 201 -16.61 -7.79 -7.27
C GLU A 201 -15.43 -6.81 -7.33
N THR A 202 -14.38 -7.04 -6.55
CA THR A 202 -13.06 -6.46 -6.84
C THR A 202 -12.23 -7.48 -7.59
N THR A 203 -11.50 -7.03 -8.62
CA THR A 203 -11.05 -7.89 -9.74
C THR A 203 -9.95 -8.89 -9.42
N ASP A 204 -9.17 -8.69 -8.35
CA ASP A 204 -8.11 -9.61 -7.90
C ASP A 204 -7.62 -9.18 -6.50
N PRO A 205 -8.45 -9.37 -5.48
CA PRO A 205 -8.10 -8.88 -4.16
C PRO A 205 -6.91 -9.64 -3.58
N THR A 206 -6.65 -10.89 -3.95
CA THR A 206 -5.49 -11.66 -3.48
C THR A 206 -4.18 -11.22 -4.16
N GLY A 207 -4.26 -10.75 -5.40
CA GLY A 207 -3.12 -10.27 -6.18
C GLY A 207 -2.47 -11.36 -7.03
N PHE A 208 -3.08 -12.55 -7.12
CA PHE A 208 -2.51 -13.68 -7.86
C PHE A 208 -2.62 -13.47 -9.37
N ALA A 209 -3.79 -13.09 -9.89
CA ALA A 209 -4.00 -12.87 -11.31
C ALA A 209 -3.13 -11.71 -11.85
N SER A 210 -3.14 -10.58 -11.14
CA SER A 210 -2.30 -9.42 -11.43
C SER A 210 -0.82 -9.78 -11.32
N GLY A 211 -0.44 -10.62 -10.35
CA GLY A 211 0.91 -11.12 -10.18
C GLY A 211 1.40 -11.91 -11.37
N ARG A 212 0.57 -12.82 -11.89
CA ARG A 212 0.88 -13.60 -13.10
C ARG A 212 1.00 -12.71 -14.32
N GLN A 213 0.04 -11.80 -14.51
CA GLN A 213 0.08 -10.85 -15.62
C GLN A 213 1.36 -10.01 -15.59
N ILE A 214 1.71 -9.45 -14.43
CA ILE A 214 2.92 -8.63 -14.29
C ILE A 214 4.20 -9.46 -14.46
N ALA A 215 4.22 -10.72 -14.01
CA ALA A 215 5.33 -11.62 -14.28
C ALA A 215 5.47 -11.87 -15.80
N SER A 216 4.37 -12.16 -16.48
CA SER A 216 4.36 -12.34 -17.93
C SER A 216 4.85 -11.10 -18.67
N ASP A 217 4.31 -9.94 -18.34
CA ASP A 217 4.64 -8.67 -19.00
C ASP A 217 6.08 -8.26 -18.74
N ASN A 218 6.55 -8.34 -17.49
CA ASN A 218 7.90 -7.86 -17.16
C ASN A 218 9.01 -8.72 -17.75
N PHE A 219 8.75 -10.02 -17.93
CA PHE A 219 9.78 -11.00 -18.29
C PHE A 219 9.60 -11.58 -19.69
N GLY A 220 8.56 -11.17 -20.44
CA GLY A 220 8.31 -11.65 -21.79
C GLY A 220 7.93 -13.13 -21.87
N ILE A 221 7.45 -13.71 -20.77
CA ILE A 221 7.08 -15.14 -20.67
C ILE A 221 5.57 -15.32 -20.75
N SER A 222 5.11 -16.45 -21.28
CA SER A 222 3.68 -16.77 -21.26
C SER A 222 3.19 -17.00 -19.84
N GLU A 223 1.90 -16.75 -19.61
CA GLU A 223 1.27 -16.99 -18.30
C GLU A 223 1.48 -18.44 -17.84
N ASN A 224 1.36 -19.41 -18.75
CA ASN A 224 1.64 -20.83 -18.45
C ASN A 224 3.06 -21.07 -17.90
N LEU A 225 4.07 -20.35 -18.39
CA LEU A 225 5.44 -20.48 -17.88
C LEU A 225 5.61 -19.93 -16.46
N THR A 226 4.70 -19.07 -15.99
CA THR A 226 4.73 -18.57 -14.59
C THR A 226 4.44 -19.69 -13.58
N HIS A 227 3.78 -20.77 -13.98
CA HIS A 227 3.42 -21.90 -13.10
C HIS A 227 4.53 -22.93 -12.89
N LEU A 228 5.57 -22.96 -13.75
CA LEU A 228 6.72 -23.85 -13.64
C LEU A 228 6.37 -25.33 -13.37
N HIS A 229 5.36 -25.87 -14.05
CA HIS A 229 4.77 -27.19 -13.76
C HIS A 229 5.75 -28.36 -13.83
N ASN A 230 6.80 -28.22 -14.64
CA ASN A 230 7.75 -29.30 -14.88
C ASN A 230 9.18 -28.76 -15.12
N PRO A 231 10.21 -29.63 -15.11
CA PRO A 231 11.60 -29.21 -15.34
C PRO A 231 11.85 -28.57 -16.72
N GLU A 232 11.04 -28.88 -17.73
CA GLU A 232 11.18 -28.30 -19.06
C GLU A 232 10.70 -26.84 -19.08
N ASP A 233 9.64 -26.50 -18.34
CA ASP A 233 9.20 -25.10 -18.18
C ASP A 233 10.30 -24.24 -17.53
N ARG A 234 10.95 -24.78 -16.48
CA ARG A 234 12.08 -24.12 -15.81
C ARG A 234 13.23 -23.86 -16.76
N LYS A 235 13.57 -24.86 -17.58
CA LYS A 235 14.63 -24.73 -18.59
C LYS A 235 14.26 -23.66 -19.62
N LYS A 236 13.05 -23.71 -20.19
CA LYS A 236 12.55 -22.73 -21.16
C LYS A 236 12.58 -21.31 -20.60
N MET A 237 12.11 -21.11 -19.38
CA MET A 237 12.13 -19.82 -18.71
C MET A 237 13.59 -19.33 -18.54
N ARG A 238 14.49 -20.16 -17.99
CA ARG A 238 15.91 -19.78 -17.81
C ARG A 238 16.57 -19.41 -19.14
N ASP A 239 16.41 -20.23 -20.17
CA ASP A 239 16.99 -20.00 -21.50
C ASP A 239 16.45 -18.68 -22.09
N HIS A 240 15.14 -18.42 -21.93
CA HIS A 240 14.52 -17.17 -22.36
C HIS A 240 15.10 -15.96 -21.62
N ILE A 241 15.15 -15.99 -20.29
CA ILE A 241 15.69 -14.89 -19.47
C ILE A 241 17.14 -14.61 -19.82
N LEU A 242 17.97 -15.67 -19.95
CA LEU A 242 19.37 -15.55 -20.34
C LEU A 242 19.53 -14.85 -21.71
N SER A 243 18.59 -15.08 -22.64
CA SER A 243 18.59 -14.41 -23.95
C SER A 243 18.28 -12.91 -23.88
N LEU A 244 17.55 -12.47 -22.84
CA LEU A 244 17.15 -11.07 -22.64
C LEU A 244 18.18 -10.25 -21.86
N LEU A 245 19.03 -10.88 -21.04
CA LEU A 245 20.03 -10.19 -20.22
C LEU A 245 20.94 -9.19 -20.98
N PRO A 246 21.34 -9.42 -22.24
CA PRO A 246 22.14 -8.44 -22.98
C PRO A 246 21.43 -7.09 -23.20
N ASN A 247 20.10 -7.03 -23.08
CA ASN A 247 19.34 -5.80 -23.25
C ASN A 247 19.46 -4.87 -22.03
N LEU A 248 19.75 -5.42 -20.85
CA LEU A 248 20.00 -4.62 -19.64
C LEU A 248 21.25 -3.76 -19.83
N GLY A 249 21.14 -2.49 -19.45
CA GLY A 249 22.21 -1.50 -19.44
C GLY A 249 23.18 -1.69 -18.27
N GLU A 250 24.04 -0.69 -18.07
CA GLU A 250 25.23 -0.77 -17.20
C GLU A 250 25.08 -0.06 -15.85
N SER A 251 23.87 0.41 -15.51
CA SER A 251 23.64 1.01 -14.19
C SER A 251 23.81 -0.03 -13.07
N PRO A 252 24.23 0.38 -11.86
CA PRO A 252 24.36 -0.54 -10.72
C PRO A 252 23.09 -1.37 -10.43
N GLU A 253 21.92 -0.76 -10.60
CA GLU A 253 20.62 -1.40 -10.38
C GLU A 253 20.33 -2.48 -11.44
N ALA A 254 20.58 -2.16 -12.71
CA ALA A 254 20.44 -3.11 -13.82
C ALA A 254 21.46 -4.26 -13.72
N GLU A 255 22.68 -3.99 -13.28
CA GLU A 255 23.69 -5.03 -13.08
C GLU A 255 23.32 -5.96 -11.92
N SER A 256 22.87 -5.42 -10.78
CA SER A 256 22.36 -6.23 -9.67
C SER A 256 21.19 -7.13 -10.10
N PHE A 257 20.28 -6.58 -10.90
CA PHE A 257 19.16 -7.35 -11.45
C PHE A 257 19.61 -8.42 -12.45
N ARG A 258 20.58 -8.10 -13.33
CA ARG A 258 21.22 -9.05 -14.26
C ARG A 258 21.81 -10.23 -13.50
N GLU A 259 22.62 -9.95 -12.48
CA GLU A 259 23.23 -10.97 -11.62
C GLU A 259 22.16 -11.81 -10.90
N GLY A 260 21.08 -11.18 -10.42
CA GLY A 260 19.97 -11.90 -9.79
C GLY A 260 19.27 -12.88 -10.72
N LEU A 261 18.95 -12.43 -11.93
CA LEU A 261 18.35 -13.29 -12.94
C LEU A 261 19.28 -14.44 -13.33
N GLN A 262 20.60 -14.20 -13.43
CA GLN A 262 21.59 -15.27 -13.67
C GLN A 262 21.67 -16.29 -12.53
N ARG A 263 21.49 -15.86 -11.28
CA ARG A 263 21.41 -16.75 -10.10
C ARG A 263 20.10 -17.55 -10.04
N GLY A 264 19.10 -17.21 -10.85
CA GLY A 264 17.78 -17.85 -10.83
C GLY A 264 16.79 -17.21 -9.85
N ASP A 265 16.97 -15.93 -9.49
CA ASP A 265 16.11 -15.23 -8.53
C ASP A 265 14.62 -15.23 -8.97
N LEU A 266 14.33 -15.11 -10.28
CA LEU A 266 12.95 -15.22 -10.80
C LEU A 266 12.32 -16.58 -10.52
N GLU A 267 13.09 -17.67 -10.64
CA GLU A 267 12.58 -19.02 -10.37
C GLU A 267 12.20 -19.19 -8.91
N VAL A 268 13.04 -18.68 -7.99
CA VAL A 268 12.77 -18.70 -6.55
C VAL A 268 11.46 -17.97 -6.24
N ILE A 269 11.25 -16.82 -6.88
CA ILE A 269 10.05 -16.00 -6.70
C ILE A 269 8.81 -16.72 -7.24
N LEU A 270 8.86 -17.26 -8.45
CA LEU A 270 7.72 -17.98 -9.05
C LEU A 270 7.40 -19.28 -8.31
N ASP A 271 8.41 -20.03 -7.86
CA ASP A 271 8.21 -21.22 -7.03
C ASP A 271 7.47 -20.86 -5.74
N ARG A 272 7.92 -19.80 -5.07
CA ARG A 272 7.27 -19.32 -3.85
C ARG A 272 5.85 -18.83 -4.14
N PHE A 273 5.65 -18.07 -5.22
CA PHE A 273 4.35 -17.57 -5.63
C PHE A 273 3.33 -18.70 -5.86
N ASN A 274 3.72 -19.72 -6.62
CA ASN A 274 2.87 -20.89 -6.92
C ASN A 274 2.55 -21.70 -5.65
N GLN A 275 3.51 -21.82 -4.72
CA GLN A 275 3.27 -22.47 -3.44
C GLN A 275 2.24 -21.69 -2.59
N LEU A 276 2.40 -20.36 -2.52
CA LEU A 276 1.52 -19.49 -1.73
C LEU A 276 0.09 -19.49 -2.27
N GLU A 277 -0.09 -19.43 -3.59
CA GLU A 277 -1.42 -19.53 -4.24
C GLU A 277 -2.14 -20.80 -3.81
N LYS A 278 -1.44 -21.94 -3.85
CA LYS A 278 -1.99 -23.22 -3.42
C LYS A 278 -2.32 -23.23 -1.92
N ASN A 279 -1.37 -22.84 -1.08
CA ASN A 279 -1.54 -22.89 0.39
C ASN A 279 -2.71 -22.01 0.86
N ILE A 280 -2.78 -20.77 0.35
CA ILE A 280 -3.83 -19.82 0.72
C ILE A 280 -5.18 -20.31 0.23
N HIS A 281 -5.27 -20.81 -1.01
CA HIS A 281 -6.50 -21.38 -1.54
C HIS A 281 -6.98 -22.59 -0.71
N GLU A 282 -6.10 -23.55 -0.43
CA GLU A 282 -6.44 -24.73 0.38
C GLU A 282 -6.88 -24.34 1.80
N SER A 283 -6.21 -23.36 2.40
CA SER A 283 -6.58 -22.83 3.72
C SER A 283 -7.98 -22.22 3.71
N LEU A 284 -8.29 -21.31 2.77
CA LEU A 284 -9.59 -20.62 2.68
C LEU A 284 -10.74 -21.57 2.35
N VAL A 285 -10.49 -22.65 1.59
CA VAL A 285 -11.49 -23.70 1.35
C VAL A 285 -11.83 -24.45 2.65
N SER A 286 -10.83 -24.67 3.51
CA SER A 286 -11.00 -25.44 4.75
C SER A 286 -11.51 -24.61 5.94
N ASP A 287 -11.04 -23.38 6.08
CA ASP A 287 -11.35 -22.42 7.13
C ASP A 287 -11.59 -21.06 6.48
N PRO A 288 -12.84 -20.81 6.01
CA PRO A 288 -13.16 -19.59 5.30
C PRO A 288 -13.05 -18.36 6.23
N ALA A 289 -12.31 -17.34 5.79
CA ALA A 289 -12.17 -16.08 6.50
C ALA A 289 -13.36 -15.14 6.26
N PRO A 290 -13.69 -14.25 7.22
CA PRO A 290 -14.64 -13.18 6.97
C PRO A 290 -14.18 -12.31 5.81
N ASN A 291 -15.12 -12.00 4.92
CA ASN A 291 -14.84 -11.11 3.81
C ASN A 291 -14.96 -9.65 4.25
N VAL A 292 -13.83 -8.96 4.39
CA VAL A 292 -13.78 -7.57 4.85
C VAL A 292 -13.02 -6.69 3.87
N PRO A 293 -13.32 -5.38 3.80
CA PRO A 293 -12.47 -4.43 3.10
C PRO A 293 -11.07 -4.44 3.68
N ILE A 294 -10.10 -4.54 2.80
CA ILE A 294 -8.67 -4.45 3.12
C ILE A 294 -8.05 -3.32 2.30
N HIS A 295 -7.12 -2.57 2.91
CA HIS A 295 -6.36 -1.48 2.30
C HIS A 295 -5.41 -1.97 1.19
N ASN A 296 -4.92 -3.21 1.30
CA ASN A 296 -3.93 -3.87 0.46
C ASN A 296 -2.55 -3.22 0.36
N GLU A 297 -2.33 -2.01 0.89
CA GLU A 297 -1.05 -1.30 0.81
C GLU A 297 -0.83 -0.31 1.97
N VAL A 298 -0.90 -0.79 3.22
CA VAL A 298 -0.41 0.00 4.35
C VAL A 298 1.12 -0.06 4.39
N LYS A 299 1.77 0.93 3.76
CA LYS A 299 3.23 1.08 3.63
C LYS A 299 3.68 2.46 4.15
N PRO A 300 4.98 2.71 4.41
CA PRO A 300 5.46 3.97 4.97
C PRO A 300 4.97 5.22 4.22
N ALA A 301 4.96 5.16 2.88
CA ALA A 301 4.51 6.25 2.03
C ALA A 301 2.99 6.53 2.12
N ASN A 302 2.19 5.60 2.67
CA ASN A 302 0.73 5.68 2.69
C ASN A 302 0.18 6.06 4.09
N VAL A 303 1.05 6.35 5.06
CA VAL A 303 0.68 6.71 6.42
C VAL A 303 1.54 7.88 6.90
N GLY A 304 0.89 8.98 7.30
CA GLY A 304 1.55 10.08 7.99
C GLY A 304 1.44 9.90 9.50
N ALA A 305 2.53 10.18 10.22
CA ALA A 305 2.53 10.07 11.67
C ALA A 305 3.38 11.16 12.33
N VAL A 306 2.97 11.61 13.51
CA VAL A 306 3.71 12.57 14.34
C VAL A 306 4.23 11.87 15.59
N TYR A 307 5.48 12.14 15.90
CA TYR A 307 6.15 11.63 17.10
C TYR A 307 6.11 12.69 18.20
N ASP A 308 5.51 12.34 19.34
CA ASP A 308 5.64 13.09 20.58
C ASP A 308 6.87 12.61 21.36
N GLY A 309 7.92 13.43 21.34
CA GLY A 309 9.17 13.16 22.04
C GLY A 309 9.09 13.20 23.56
N ALA A 310 8.06 13.84 24.15
CA ALA A 310 7.92 13.90 25.60
C ALA A 310 7.38 12.58 26.18
N SER A 311 6.50 11.91 25.44
CA SER A 311 5.88 10.64 25.86
C SER A 311 6.42 9.42 25.10
N ASN A 312 7.30 9.62 24.12
CA ASN A 312 7.79 8.60 23.18
C ASN A 312 6.63 7.86 22.50
N ARG A 313 5.66 8.62 21.97
CA ARG A 313 4.45 8.09 21.35
C ARG A 313 4.32 8.55 19.91
N TRP A 314 3.66 7.71 19.13
CA TRP A 314 3.26 8.02 17.77
C TRP A 314 1.76 8.22 17.69
N GLU A 315 1.37 9.24 16.95
CA GLU A 315 0.01 9.49 16.52
C GLU A 315 -0.03 9.39 15.01
N ILE A 316 -0.88 8.53 14.46
CA ILE A 316 -1.14 8.52 13.02
C ILE A 316 -1.96 9.78 12.73
N THR A 317 -1.39 10.67 11.92
CA THR A 317 -2.00 11.95 11.55
C THR A 317 -2.54 11.95 10.14
N GLN A 318 -2.27 10.90 9.35
CA GLN A 318 -2.79 10.80 8.00
C GLN A 318 -2.78 9.37 7.44
N SER A 319 -3.69 9.08 6.52
CA SER A 319 -3.55 7.95 5.59
C SER A 319 -3.92 8.31 4.16
N PHE A 320 -3.28 7.61 3.21
CA PHE A 320 -3.34 7.84 1.77
C PHE A 320 -3.54 6.57 0.98
N ASP A 321 -3.82 6.77 -0.32
CA ASP A 321 -3.60 5.75 -1.35
C ASP A 321 -4.47 4.49 -1.12
N PHE A 322 -5.75 4.76 -0.86
CA PHE A 322 -6.79 3.74 -0.71
C PHE A 322 -7.11 3.07 -2.06
N ASP A 323 -6.51 3.48 -3.18
CA ASP A 323 -6.74 2.99 -4.54
C ASP A 323 -6.60 1.46 -4.67
N ASN A 324 -5.85 0.82 -3.78
CA ASN A 324 -5.67 -0.62 -3.77
C ASN A 324 -6.68 -1.36 -2.90
N MET A 325 -7.60 -0.64 -2.25
CA MET A 325 -8.64 -1.23 -1.43
C MET A 325 -9.43 -2.28 -2.18
N GLY A 326 -9.57 -3.45 -1.56
CA GLY A 326 -10.27 -4.57 -2.16
C GLY A 326 -11.14 -5.29 -1.15
N PHE A 327 -12.11 -6.05 -1.65
CA PHE A 327 -12.83 -7.06 -0.91
C PHE A 327 -13.21 -8.21 -1.86
N GLY A 328 -13.30 -9.45 -1.36
CA GLY A 328 -13.65 -10.62 -2.17
C GLY A 328 -15.17 -10.85 -2.26
N THR A 329 -15.61 -11.87 -3.00
CA THR A 329 -16.98 -12.42 -2.89
C THR A 329 -16.91 -13.95 -2.87
N PRO A 330 -17.84 -14.67 -2.22
CA PRO A 330 -17.89 -16.12 -2.34
C PRO A 330 -17.95 -16.62 -3.80
N GLU A 331 -18.54 -15.82 -4.70
CA GLU A 331 -18.74 -16.12 -6.11
C GLU A 331 -17.45 -16.09 -6.95
N ASN A 332 -16.46 -15.27 -6.59
CA ASN A 332 -15.16 -15.23 -7.27
C ASN A 332 -14.10 -16.14 -6.61
N GLY A 333 -14.48 -16.88 -5.57
CA GLY A 333 -13.59 -17.78 -4.84
C GLY A 333 -12.62 -17.08 -3.89
N ASP A 334 -12.71 -15.75 -3.78
CA ASP A 334 -11.88 -14.95 -2.89
C ASP A 334 -12.70 -14.45 -1.71
N GLN A 335 -12.26 -14.80 -0.51
CA GLN A 335 -12.53 -14.02 0.69
C GLN A 335 -11.31 -13.12 0.90
N THR A 336 -11.48 -11.86 1.29
CA THR A 336 -10.36 -11.01 1.70
C THR A 336 -10.16 -11.09 3.20
N PRO A 337 -9.29 -11.99 3.68
CA PRO A 337 -8.94 -12.03 5.08
C PRO A 337 -8.26 -10.74 5.52
N LEU A 338 -8.59 -10.29 6.72
CA LEU A 338 -7.96 -9.11 7.32
C LEU A 338 -6.45 -9.31 7.55
N GLU A 339 -6.02 -10.54 7.85
CA GLU A 339 -4.60 -10.87 8.06
C GLU A 339 -3.75 -10.68 6.79
N LYS A 340 -4.36 -10.54 5.61
CA LYS A 340 -3.66 -10.18 4.38
C LYS A 340 -3.04 -8.79 4.45
N ASP A 341 -3.78 -7.81 4.97
CA ASP A 341 -3.25 -6.45 5.15
C ASP A 341 -2.12 -6.43 6.16
N LEU A 342 -2.24 -7.23 7.24
CA LEU A 342 -1.16 -7.39 8.20
C LEU A 342 0.08 -7.99 7.56
N GLY A 343 -0.06 -9.08 6.80
CA GLY A 343 1.05 -9.72 6.08
C GLY A 343 1.72 -8.76 5.11
N ARG A 344 0.94 -8.00 4.34
CA ARG A 344 1.44 -6.98 3.42
C ARG A 344 2.17 -5.85 4.14
N THR A 345 1.65 -5.36 5.26
CA THR A 345 2.29 -4.34 6.10
C THR A 345 3.63 -4.85 6.64
N LEU A 346 3.64 -6.07 7.19
CA LEU A 346 4.85 -6.72 7.70
C LEU A 346 5.91 -6.88 6.60
N SER A 347 5.52 -7.15 5.36
CA SER A 347 6.46 -7.23 4.23
C SER A 347 7.22 -5.91 3.96
N PHE A 348 6.68 -4.76 4.41
CA PHE A 348 7.34 -3.46 4.33
C PHE A 348 8.13 -3.08 5.58
N PHE A 349 7.59 -3.38 6.76
CA PHE A 349 8.08 -2.83 8.03
C PHE A 349 8.90 -3.80 8.89
N ALA A 350 8.85 -5.09 8.57
CA ALA A 350 9.60 -6.12 9.27
C ALA A 350 10.91 -6.48 8.57
N PHE A 351 11.32 -5.73 7.54
CA PHE A 351 12.54 -6.01 6.80
C PHE A 351 13.34 -4.74 6.52
N ASP A 352 14.67 -4.87 6.52
CA ASP A 352 15.52 -3.81 5.99
C ASP A 352 15.32 -3.66 4.47
N PRO A 353 15.07 -2.45 3.96
CA PRO A 353 14.77 -2.24 2.54
C PRO A 353 15.99 -2.40 1.62
N VAL A 354 17.21 -2.51 2.16
CA VAL A 354 18.47 -2.58 1.41
C VAL A 354 19.10 -3.98 1.50
N SER A 355 19.35 -4.45 2.73
CA SER A 355 19.97 -5.75 3.01
C SER A 355 18.98 -6.89 2.86
N GLY A 356 17.69 -6.66 3.17
CA GLY A 356 16.66 -7.68 3.25
C GLY A 356 16.63 -8.45 4.57
N GLU A 357 17.37 -7.99 5.59
CA GLU A 357 17.38 -8.59 6.94
C GLU A 357 15.99 -8.51 7.58
N PHE A 358 15.54 -9.61 8.19
CA PHE A 358 14.29 -9.68 8.94
C PHE A 358 14.43 -9.10 10.36
N TYR A 359 13.50 -8.25 10.76
CA TYR A 359 13.42 -7.59 12.06
C TYR A 359 12.27 -8.17 12.91
N PRO A 360 12.54 -9.22 13.71
CA PRO A 360 11.48 -9.96 14.41
C PRO A 360 10.74 -9.11 15.44
N ASP A 361 11.38 -8.19 16.16
CA ASP A 361 10.62 -7.39 17.13
C ASP A 361 9.71 -6.35 16.46
N ASN A 362 10.03 -5.89 15.24
CA ASN A 362 9.09 -5.06 14.47
C ASN A 362 7.86 -5.89 14.12
N ALA A 363 8.07 -7.11 13.64
CA ALA A 363 6.98 -8.01 13.31
C ALA A 363 6.10 -8.28 14.54
N LYS A 364 6.70 -8.61 15.68
CA LYS A 364 5.98 -8.84 16.94
C LYS A 364 5.21 -7.61 17.40
N ALA A 365 5.80 -6.42 17.32
CA ALA A 365 5.14 -5.17 17.67
C ALA A 365 3.92 -4.88 16.77
N THR A 366 4.07 -5.02 15.45
CA THR A 366 2.94 -4.84 14.53
C THR A 366 1.84 -5.88 14.75
N ILE A 367 2.20 -7.15 14.93
CA ILE A 367 1.23 -8.22 15.24
C ILE A 367 0.52 -7.93 16.57
N LYS A 368 1.26 -7.51 17.61
CA LYS A 368 0.68 -7.15 18.91
C LYS A 368 -0.37 -6.05 18.75
N GLY A 369 -0.04 -4.95 18.10
CA GLY A 369 -0.98 -3.85 17.88
C GLY A 369 -2.22 -4.25 17.07
N TYR A 370 -2.06 -5.16 16.10
CA TYR A 370 -3.18 -5.75 15.37
C TYR A 370 -4.09 -6.58 16.29
N LEU A 371 -3.50 -7.47 17.09
CA LEU A 371 -4.23 -8.32 18.04
C LEU A 371 -4.97 -7.51 19.11
N GLU A 372 -4.41 -6.37 19.54
CA GLU A 372 -5.06 -5.46 20.48
C GLU A 372 -6.40 -4.95 19.98
N ARG A 373 -6.63 -4.96 18.65
CA ARG A 373 -7.87 -4.45 18.05
C ARG A 373 -8.83 -5.54 17.57
N LEU A 374 -8.54 -6.82 17.84
CA LEU A 374 -9.45 -7.91 17.54
C LEU A 374 -10.37 -8.23 18.73
N ALA A 375 -11.64 -8.55 18.43
CA ALA A 375 -12.59 -9.03 19.44
C ALA A 375 -12.33 -10.49 19.85
N GLU A 376 -11.80 -11.29 18.93
CA GLU A 376 -11.44 -12.69 19.14
C GLU A 376 -9.97 -12.94 18.81
N LYS A 377 -9.47 -14.10 19.23
CA LYS A 377 -8.13 -14.54 18.85
C LYS A 377 -8.11 -14.92 17.37
N MET A 378 -6.97 -14.68 16.73
CA MET A 378 -6.64 -15.35 15.47
C MET A 378 -6.63 -16.85 15.68
N SER A 379 -7.33 -17.57 14.81
CA SER A 379 -7.33 -19.01 14.70
C SER A 379 -5.98 -19.53 14.21
N GLU A 380 -5.72 -20.83 14.39
CA GLU A 380 -4.53 -21.47 13.84
C GLU A 380 -4.44 -21.28 12.32
N ALA A 381 -5.57 -21.32 11.60
CA ALA A 381 -5.59 -21.11 10.16
C ALA A 381 -5.26 -19.67 9.77
N GLU A 382 -5.80 -18.67 10.48
CA GLU A 382 -5.47 -17.24 10.27
C GLU A 382 -3.98 -16.96 10.52
N ILE A 383 -3.38 -17.61 11.53
CA ILE A 383 -1.95 -17.48 11.84
C ILE A 383 -1.09 -18.06 10.72
N HIS A 384 -1.44 -19.24 10.19
CA HIS A 384 -0.74 -19.84 9.05
C HIS A 384 -0.89 -18.97 7.80
N ARG A 385 -2.10 -18.48 7.49
CA ARG A 385 -2.32 -17.56 6.37
C ARG A 385 -1.53 -16.27 6.52
N LEU A 386 -1.41 -15.71 7.73
CA LEU A 386 -0.59 -14.53 7.98
C LEU A 386 0.87 -14.77 7.56
N GLN A 387 1.45 -15.91 7.91
CA GLN A 387 2.82 -16.27 7.50
C GLN A 387 2.95 -16.32 5.96
N ASP A 388 1.96 -16.88 5.29
CA ASP A 388 1.91 -16.94 3.82
C ASP A 388 1.74 -15.54 3.21
N TYR A 389 0.88 -14.69 3.79
CA TYR A 389 0.67 -13.32 3.31
C TYR A 389 1.88 -12.40 3.48
N ILE A 390 2.71 -12.61 4.50
CA ILE A 390 4.01 -11.91 4.62
C ILE A 390 4.87 -12.22 3.40
N GLN A 391 5.00 -13.51 3.06
CA GLN A 391 5.79 -13.95 1.91
C GLN A 391 5.17 -13.50 0.58
N LEU A 392 3.83 -13.52 0.46
CA LEU A 392 3.14 -13.02 -0.72
C LEU A 392 3.40 -11.53 -0.93
N GLY A 393 3.41 -10.73 0.15
CA GLY A 393 3.80 -9.33 0.10
C GLY A 393 5.23 -9.12 -0.41
N ILE A 394 6.17 -9.99 -0.03
CA ILE A 394 7.55 -9.92 -0.53
C ILE A 394 7.64 -10.31 -2.02
N VAL A 395 6.99 -11.41 -2.41
CA VAL A 395 6.97 -11.93 -3.78
C VAL A 395 6.34 -10.92 -4.74
N THR A 396 5.18 -10.37 -4.41
CA THR A 396 4.52 -9.34 -5.23
C THR A 396 5.37 -8.07 -5.33
N SER A 397 6.09 -7.69 -4.27
CA SER A 397 7.04 -6.57 -4.32
C SER A 397 8.21 -6.83 -5.26
N TYR A 398 8.74 -8.06 -5.33
CA TYR A 398 9.76 -8.43 -6.33
C TYR A 398 9.25 -8.19 -7.75
N LEU A 399 8.06 -8.72 -8.06
CA LEU A 399 7.46 -8.58 -9.38
C LEU A 399 7.27 -7.09 -9.72
N TRP A 400 6.78 -6.30 -8.76
CA TRP A 400 6.49 -4.88 -9.01
C TRP A 400 7.77 -4.07 -9.12
N ARG A 401 8.81 -4.39 -8.35
CA ARG A 401 10.12 -3.73 -8.51
C ARG A 401 10.81 -4.12 -9.80
N SER A 402 10.70 -5.37 -10.23
CA SER A 402 11.24 -5.83 -11.52
C SER A 402 10.67 -5.04 -12.69
N SER A 403 9.43 -4.57 -12.56
CA SER A 403 8.79 -3.76 -13.59
C SER A 403 9.59 -2.49 -13.93
N TYR A 404 10.34 -1.90 -12.97
CA TYR A 404 11.23 -0.74 -13.19
C TYR A 404 12.34 -0.99 -14.22
N LEU A 405 12.64 -2.25 -14.53
CA LEU A 405 13.69 -2.69 -15.45
C LEU A 405 13.10 -3.49 -16.63
N ALA A 406 11.78 -3.65 -16.70
CA ALA A 406 11.12 -4.50 -17.69
C ALA A 406 11.30 -4.02 -19.13
N GLU A 407 11.05 -2.74 -19.41
CA GLU A 407 11.24 -2.18 -20.76
C GLU A 407 12.66 -2.40 -21.27
N GLU A 408 13.64 -2.11 -20.41
CA GLU A 408 15.06 -2.30 -20.69
C GLU A 408 15.40 -3.78 -20.92
N LEU A 409 14.91 -4.69 -20.07
CA LEU A 409 15.08 -6.13 -20.22
C LEU A 409 14.50 -6.66 -21.55
N LEU A 410 13.37 -6.11 -21.99
CA LEU A 410 12.71 -6.48 -23.24
C LEU A 410 13.30 -5.78 -24.48
N GLY A 411 14.32 -4.94 -24.30
CA GLY A 411 15.00 -4.23 -25.40
C GLY A 411 14.22 -3.01 -25.92
N HIS A 412 13.28 -2.49 -25.12
CA HIS A 412 12.57 -1.25 -25.41
C HIS A 412 13.33 -0.03 -24.87
N PRO A 413 13.32 1.10 -25.59
CA PRO A 413 13.94 2.33 -25.12
C PRO A 413 13.23 2.81 -23.85
N THR A 414 13.98 3.01 -22.77
CA THR A 414 13.43 3.56 -21.53
C THR A 414 13.33 5.08 -21.65
N GLU A 415 12.11 5.60 -21.78
CA GLU A 415 11.87 7.05 -21.88
C GLU A 415 11.89 7.75 -20.50
N ILE A 416 11.83 6.98 -19.40
CA ILE A 416 11.69 7.49 -18.03
C ILE A 416 12.84 6.99 -17.14
N GLN A 417 13.66 7.92 -16.62
CA GLN A 417 14.67 7.61 -15.61
C GLN A 417 14.09 7.80 -14.20
N LEU A 418 13.65 6.69 -13.58
CA LEU A 418 13.24 6.65 -12.17
C LEU A 418 14.39 6.13 -11.30
N ALA A 419 14.34 6.36 -9.99
CA ALA A 419 15.12 5.57 -9.05
C ALA A 419 14.63 4.10 -9.13
N ARG A 420 15.55 3.16 -9.36
CA ARG A 420 15.23 1.75 -9.64
C ARG A 420 15.70 0.86 -8.47
N PRO A 421 14.88 0.60 -7.45
CA PRO A 421 15.31 -0.23 -6.34
C PRO A 421 15.63 -1.66 -6.81
N ASP A 422 16.74 -2.24 -6.33
CA ASP A 422 17.17 -3.62 -6.62
C ASP A 422 16.04 -4.61 -6.26
N PRO A 423 15.44 -5.33 -7.24
CA PRO A 423 14.42 -6.34 -6.94
C PRO A 423 14.98 -7.50 -6.12
N GLY A 424 16.29 -7.79 -6.25
CA GLY A 424 16.97 -8.90 -5.60
C GLY A 424 16.91 -8.87 -4.06
N VAL A 425 16.62 -7.70 -3.46
CA VAL A 425 16.40 -7.60 -2.00
C VAL A 425 15.24 -8.48 -1.53
N HIS A 426 14.19 -8.67 -2.33
CA HIS A 426 13.04 -9.47 -1.93
C HIS A 426 13.35 -10.96 -1.87
N VAL A 427 14.30 -11.45 -2.67
CA VAL A 427 14.82 -12.82 -2.53
C VAL A 427 15.59 -12.97 -1.21
N ARG A 428 16.36 -11.95 -0.83
CA ARG A 428 17.05 -11.93 0.48
C ARG A 428 16.06 -11.90 1.64
N GLN A 429 14.98 -11.15 1.53
CA GLN A 429 13.90 -11.10 2.53
C GLN A 429 13.22 -12.47 2.72
N ILE A 430 12.85 -13.16 1.63
CA ILE A 430 12.30 -14.54 1.71
C ILE A 430 13.27 -15.46 2.45
N ARG A 431 14.54 -15.47 2.04
CA ARG A 431 15.57 -16.31 2.68
C ARG A 431 15.78 -15.97 4.15
N SER A 432 15.82 -14.68 4.49
CA SER A 432 15.99 -14.23 5.88
C SER A 432 14.82 -14.64 6.75
N LEU A 433 13.58 -14.60 6.24
CA LEU A 433 12.41 -15.07 6.95
C LEU A 433 12.43 -16.60 7.10
N ASP A 434 12.66 -17.33 6.01
CA ASP A 434 12.77 -18.80 6.01
C ASP A 434 13.82 -19.29 7.02
N ASP A 435 14.99 -18.65 7.06
CA ASP A 435 16.06 -18.98 8.00
C ASP A 435 15.67 -18.73 9.45
N TRP A 436 14.99 -17.62 9.73
CA TRP A 436 14.51 -17.30 11.07
C TRP A 436 13.41 -18.28 11.54
N LEU A 437 12.49 -18.66 10.64
CA LEU A 437 11.39 -19.59 10.94
C LEU A 437 11.87 -21.01 11.29
N LYS A 438 13.07 -21.43 10.86
CA LYS A 438 13.64 -22.75 11.21
C LYS A 438 13.82 -22.97 12.71
N THR A 439 14.03 -21.90 13.48
CA THR A 439 14.26 -21.96 14.94
C THR A 439 13.22 -21.22 15.75
N ASN A 440 12.26 -20.56 15.10
CA ASN A 440 11.26 -19.71 15.75
C ASN A 440 9.89 -20.06 15.17
N PRO A 441 9.12 -20.98 15.81
CA PRO A 441 7.80 -21.34 15.34
C PRO A 441 6.87 -20.11 15.33
N PHE A 442 6.40 -19.70 14.16
CA PHE A 442 5.59 -18.49 14.01
C PHE A 442 4.31 -18.55 14.85
N ALA A 443 3.64 -19.71 14.85
CA ALA A 443 2.40 -19.90 15.60
C ALA A 443 2.58 -19.74 17.11
N GLU A 444 3.67 -20.26 17.68
CA GLU A 444 3.97 -20.11 19.11
C GLU A 444 4.15 -18.63 19.48
N ILE A 445 4.81 -17.85 18.63
CA ILE A 445 5.02 -16.41 18.85
C ILE A 445 3.71 -15.64 18.84
N VAL A 446 2.83 -15.92 17.88
CA VAL A 446 1.51 -15.26 17.82
C VAL A 446 0.66 -15.69 19.02
N GLU A 447 0.64 -16.97 19.38
CA GLU A 447 -0.06 -17.45 20.57
C GLU A 447 0.44 -16.79 21.86
N ASP A 448 1.76 -16.65 22.05
CA ASP A 448 2.34 -15.98 23.20
C ASP A 448 1.87 -14.51 23.32
N LEU A 449 1.80 -13.79 22.20
CA LEU A 449 1.25 -12.43 22.16
C LEU A 449 -0.25 -12.41 22.50
N GLN A 450 -1.02 -13.38 22.00
CA GLN A 450 -2.47 -13.46 22.22
C GLN A 450 -2.86 -13.87 23.64
N ASN A 451 -1.99 -14.62 24.34
CA ASN A 451 -2.30 -15.29 25.61
C ASN A 451 -1.94 -14.48 26.86
N THR A 452 -1.62 -13.18 26.72
CA THR A 452 -1.34 -12.32 27.87
C THR A 452 -2.61 -11.83 28.59
N PRO A 453 -2.56 -11.55 29.90
CA PRO A 453 -3.68 -10.92 30.62
C PRO A 453 -4.06 -9.55 30.06
N GLN A 454 -3.09 -8.78 29.56
CA GLN A 454 -3.29 -7.48 28.92
C GLN A 454 -4.13 -7.63 27.64
N MET A 455 -3.78 -8.60 26.77
CA MET A 455 -4.52 -8.86 25.54
C MET A 455 -5.97 -9.31 25.80
N LYS A 456 -6.22 -9.97 26.93
CA LYS A 456 -7.61 -10.27 27.36
C LYS A 456 -8.41 -8.99 27.63
N ARG A 457 -7.82 -7.97 28.27
CA ARG A 457 -8.49 -6.68 28.54
C ARG A 457 -8.82 -5.95 27.24
N HIS A 458 -7.91 -5.97 26.27
CA HIS A 458 -8.15 -5.39 24.93
C HIS A 458 -9.33 -6.08 24.24
N ARG A 459 -9.36 -7.42 24.19
CA ARG A 459 -10.50 -8.19 23.63
C ARG A 459 -11.82 -7.87 24.32
N ASP A 460 -11.82 -7.69 25.64
CA ASP A 460 -13.05 -7.35 26.39
C ASP A 460 -13.60 -5.96 26.01
N ILE A 461 -12.72 -5.02 25.62
CA ILE A 461 -13.13 -3.73 25.05
C ILE A 461 -13.68 -3.95 23.63
N GLU A 462 -12.96 -4.69 22.79
CA GLU A 462 -13.34 -4.89 21.39
C GLU A 462 -14.67 -5.65 21.22
N ARG A 463 -14.95 -6.64 22.06
CA ARG A 463 -16.26 -7.30 22.09
C ARG A 463 -17.40 -6.34 22.44
N LYS A 464 -17.16 -5.37 23.32
CA LYS A 464 -18.16 -4.33 23.64
C LYS A 464 -18.34 -3.37 22.47
N ALA A 465 -17.26 -3.02 21.78
CA ALA A 465 -17.32 -2.18 20.59
C ALA A 465 -18.10 -2.86 19.45
N GLU A 466 -17.90 -4.16 19.26
CA GLU A 466 -18.66 -4.97 18.30
C GLU A 466 -20.15 -5.03 18.64
N LEU A 467 -20.50 -5.26 19.92
CA LEU A 467 -21.90 -5.22 20.37
C LEU A 467 -22.55 -3.85 20.15
N PHE A 468 -21.82 -2.76 20.41
CA PHE A 468 -22.30 -1.41 20.13
C PHE A 468 -22.55 -1.21 18.63
N ARG A 469 -21.61 -1.61 17.77
CA ARG A 469 -21.73 -1.49 16.32
C ARG A 469 -22.95 -2.20 15.76
N ASN A 470 -23.28 -3.36 16.32
CA ASN A 470 -24.45 -4.16 15.93
C ASN A 470 -25.78 -3.65 16.53
N SER A 471 -25.79 -2.51 17.21
CA SER A 471 -26.97 -1.97 17.89
C SER A 471 -27.68 -0.86 17.09
N ALA A 472 -28.98 -0.67 17.34
CA ALA A 472 -29.73 0.47 16.79
C ALA A 472 -29.16 1.83 17.25
N TYR A 473 -28.49 1.87 18.41
CA TYR A 473 -27.87 3.08 18.92
C TYR A 473 -26.68 3.53 18.06
N TYR A 474 -25.90 2.59 17.51
CA TYR A 474 -24.85 2.89 16.53
C TYR A 474 -25.41 3.60 15.29
N CYS A 475 -26.52 3.12 14.73
CA CYS A 475 -27.16 3.76 13.58
C CYS A 475 -27.58 5.21 13.87
N SER A 476 -28.10 5.49 15.07
CA SER A 476 -28.42 6.86 15.51
C SER A 476 -27.16 7.72 15.57
N LYS A 477 -26.11 7.23 16.21
CA LYS A 477 -24.84 7.96 16.37
C LYS A 477 -24.13 8.22 15.05
N ARG A 478 -24.23 7.28 14.09
CA ARG A 478 -23.76 7.47 12.72
C ARG A 478 -24.50 8.60 12.02
N ALA A 479 -25.84 8.61 12.09
CA ALA A 479 -26.66 9.65 11.49
C ALA A 479 -26.45 11.04 12.14
N GLU A 480 -26.16 11.07 13.44
CA GLU A 480 -25.83 12.28 14.20
C GLU A 480 -24.40 12.81 13.91
N GLY A 481 -23.53 12.00 13.29
CA GLY A 481 -22.14 12.37 13.02
C GLY A 481 -21.23 12.36 14.26
N THR A 482 -21.60 11.67 15.33
CA THR A 482 -20.84 11.65 16.61
C THR A 482 -20.03 10.37 16.82
N LEU A 483 -19.92 9.51 15.81
CA LEU A 483 -19.06 8.32 15.88
C LEU A 483 -17.56 8.62 16.09
N PRO A 484 -16.98 9.71 15.55
CA PRO A 484 -15.58 10.03 15.81
C PRO A 484 -15.25 10.18 17.30
N GLU A 485 -16.15 10.78 18.09
CA GLU A 485 -15.96 10.90 19.55
C GLU A 485 -15.92 9.52 20.22
N TYR A 486 -16.84 8.63 19.83
CA TYR A 486 -16.85 7.25 20.33
C TYR A 486 -15.59 6.48 19.96
N ASP A 487 -15.10 6.61 18.72
CA ASP A 487 -13.89 5.94 18.26
C ASP A 487 -12.63 6.48 18.97
N SER A 488 -12.59 7.78 19.27
CA SER A 488 -11.52 8.38 20.10
C SER A 488 -11.57 7.89 21.55
N GLU A 489 -12.75 7.72 22.16
CA GLU A 489 -12.88 7.12 23.49
C GLU A 489 -12.43 5.65 23.49
N LEU A 490 -12.73 4.92 22.42
CA LEU A 490 -12.26 3.56 22.22
C LEU A 490 -10.72 3.53 22.15
N ASP A 491 -10.08 4.36 21.32
CA ASP A 491 -8.61 4.48 21.26
C ASP A 491 -8.02 4.77 22.65
N ALA A 492 -8.60 5.73 23.38
CA ALA A 492 -8.13 6.10 24.71
C ALA A 492 -8.23 4.93 25.71
N ALA A 493 -9.26 4.07 25.59
CA ALA A 493 -9.41 2.90 26.44
C ALA A 493 -8.33 1.83 26.18
N HIS A 494 -7.91 1.65 24.92
CA HIS A 494 -6.77 0.78 24.59
C HIS A 494 -5.46 1.38 25.12
N ASP A 495 -5.24 2.68 24.89
CA ASP A 495 -4.04 3.36 25.37
C ASP A 495 -3.92 3.30 26.91
N GLN A 496 -5.03 3.36 27.65
CA GLN A 496 -5.02 3.18 29.11
C GLN A 496 -4.51 1.81 29.56
N ILE A 497 -4.79 0.74 28.82
CA ILE A 497 -4.24 -0.60 29.13
C ILE A 497 -2.72 -0.56 28.95
N ASN A 498 -2.26 0.00 27.83
CA ASN A 498 -0.85 0.10 27.47
C ASN A 498 -0.04 1.03 28.41
N CYS A 499 -0.69 1.97 29.11
CA CYS A 499 -0.06 2.90 30.05
C CYS A 499 -0.06 2.44 31.52
N THR A 500 -0.67 1.30 31.86
CA THR A 500 -0.77 0.83 33.27
C THR A 500 0.47 0.09 33.80
N GLU A 501 1.59 0.16 33.08
CA GLU A 501 2.94 -0.28 33.45
C GLU A 501 3.95 0.81 33.06
#